data_AF-V7FNZ0-F1
#
_entry.id   AF-V7FNZ0-F1
#
_cell.length_a   1.000
_cell.length_b   1.000
_cell.length_c   1.000
_cell.angle_alpha   90.00
_cell.angle_beta   90.00
_cell.angle_gamma   90.00
#
_symmetry.space_group_name_H-M   'P 1'
#
loop_
_entity.id
_entity.type
_entity.pdbx_description
1 polymer ?
#
loop_
_entity_poly.entity_id
_entity_poly.type
_entity_poly.pdbx_seq_one_letter_code
_entity_poly.pdbx_strand_id
1 'polypeptide(L)'
;MDQIARTPKQLGDAIRRRRRKLGLNQATVGEHTMLRQATISAVENGAPGTQLGTLCDILAALDLELVVRSRTRAKSTEIEDVF
;
A
#
# COMPACT_ATOMS: atom_id res chain seq x y z
N MET A 1 3.29 -13.99 -5.42
CA MET A 1 4.27 -12.91 -5.66
C MET A 1 4.09 -11.85 -4.59
N ASP A 2 5.16 -11.51 -3.89
CA ASP A 2 5.15 -10.41 -2.94
C ASP A 2 4.88 -9.09 -3.65
N GLN A 3 3.93 -8.32 -3.12
CA GLN A 3 3.67 -6.99 -3.65
C GLN A 3 4.62 -5.97 -3.03
N ILE A 4 5.75 -5.71 -3.68
CA ILE A 4 6.78 -4.80 -3.16
C ILE A 4 6.47 -3.36 -3.56
N ALA A 5 6.23 -2.49 -2.58
CA ALA A 5 6.12 -1.05 -2.81
C ALA A 5 7.48 -0.35 -2.59
N ARG A 6 7.90 0.45 -3.57
CA ARG A 6 9.12 1.28 -3.54
C ARG A 6 8.81 2.78 -3.67
N THR A 7 7.55 3.12 -3.90
CA THR A 7 7.05 4.50 -4.00
C THR A 7 5.72 4.62 -3.25
N PRO A 8 5.34 5.83 -2.80
CA PRO A 8 4.03 6.06 -2.17
C PRO A 8 2.87 5.60 -3.04
N LYS A 9 2.96 5.82 -4.36
CA LYS A 9 1.93 5.38 -5.30
C LYS A 9 1.78 3.85 -5.34
N GLN A 10 2.89 3.11 -5.36
CA GLN A 10 2.83 1.64 -5.34
C GLN A 10 2.22 1.11 -4.04
N LEU A 11 2.48 1.77 -2.91
CA LEU A 11 1.86 1.45 -1.63
C LEU A 11 0.36 1.76 -1.65
N GLY A 12 -0.04 2.95 -2.13
CA GLY A 12 -1.44 3.34 -2.29
C GLY A 12 -2.22 2.37 -3.20
N ASP A 13 -1.60 1.91 -4.29
CA ASP A 13 -2.20 0.92 -5.18
C ASP A 13 -2.35 -0.45 -4.50
N ALA A 14 -1.44 -0.83 -3.59
CA ALA A 14 -1.57 -2.02 -2.75
C ALA A 14 -2.83 -1.98 -1.88
N ILE A 15 -2.95 -0.87 -1.15
CA ILE A 15 -4.05 -0.58 -0.23
C ILE A 15 -5.37 -0.60 -0.99
N ARG A 16 -5.44 0.11 -2.13
CA ARG A 16 -6.61 0.14 -2.99
C ARG A 16 -7.01 -1.23 -3.52
N ARG A 17 -6.04 -2.04 -3.94
CA ARG A 17 -6.29 -3.43 -4.39
C ARG A 17 -6.87 -4.27 -3.26
N ARG A 18 -6.28 -4.20 -2.06
CA ARG A 18 -6.79 -4.96 -0.90
C ARG A 18 -8.21 -4.53 -0.53
N ARG A 19 -8.47 -3.23 -0.42
CA ARG A 19 -9.82 -2.69 -0.14
C ARG A 19 -10.84 -3.20 -1.15
N ARG A 20 -10.52 -3.16 -2.45
CA ARG A 20 -11.42 -3.68 -3.50
C ARG A 20 -11.64 -5.18 -3.42
N LYS A 21 -10.61 -5.97 -3.06
CA LYS A 21 -10.77 -7.42 -2.82
C LYS A 21 -11.70 -7.73 -1.65
N LEU A 22 -11.79 -6.84 -0.67
CA LEU A 22 -12.74 -6.93 0.45
C LEU A 22 -14.14 -6.41 0.10
N GLY A 23 -14.38 -5.92 -1.13
CA GLY A 23 -15.68 -5.35 -1.53
C GLY A 23 -16.00 -3.99 -0.89
N LEU A 24 -15.04 -3.37 -0.19
CA LEU A 24 -15.26 -2.11 0.52
C LEU A 24 -15.09 -0.90 -0.39
N ASN A 25 -15.87 0.15 -0.16
CA ASN A 25 -15.62 1.47 -0.74
C ASN A 25 -14.74 2.31 0.22
N GLN A 26 -14.26 3.49 -0.22
CA GLN A 26 -13.37 4.32 0.59
C GLN A 26 -14.08 4.96 1.80
N ALA A 27 -15.39 5.21 1.71
CA ALA A 27 -16.17 5.75 2.83
C ALA A 27 -16.29 4.72 3.96
N THR A 28 -16.55 3.45 3.64
CA THR A 28 -16.61 2.36 4.62
C THR A 28 -15.30 2.18 5.39
N VAL A 29 -14.14 2.30 4.71
CA VAL A 29 -12.85 2.30 5.41
C VAL A 29 -12.68 3.55 6.27
N GLY A 30 -13.12 4.71 5.78
CA GLY A 30 -13.15 5.95 6.55
C GLY A 30 -13.94 5.83 7.86
N GLU A 31 -15.11 5.20 7.82
CA GLU A 31 -15.94 4.93 9.00
C GLU A 31 -15.20 4.06 10.03
N HIS A 32 -14.55 2.97 9.61
CA HIS A 32 -13.80 2.07 10.51
C HIS A 32 -12.56 2.72 11.14
N THR A 33 -11.99 3.73 10.48
CA THR A 33 -10.76 4.40 10.89
C THR A 33 -11.00 5.78 11.51
N MET A 34 -12.26 6.24 11.57
CA MET A 34 -12.61 7.64 11.88
C MET A 34 -11.92 8.67 10.95
N LEU A 35 -11.56 8.27 9.73
CA LEU A 35 -10.94 9.14 8.72
C LEU A 35 -11.98 9.60 7.68
N ARG A 36 -11.74 10.77 7.08
CA ARG A 36 -12.54 11.22 5.95
C ARG A 36 -12.27 10.34 4.73
N GLN A 37 -13.30 10.06 3.93
CA GLN A 37 -13.15 9.34 2.66
C GLN A 37 -12.08 9.98 1.74
N ALA A 38 -11.98 11.30 1.72
CA ALA A 38 -10.96 12.03 0.97
C ALA A 38 -9.53 11.70 1.44
N THR A 39 -9.33 11.45 2.74
CA THR A 39 -8.04 10.99 3.30
C THR A 39 -7.71 9.60 2.77
N ILE A 40 -8.66 8.66 2.79
CA ILE A 40 -8.47 7.31 2.21
C ILE A 40 -8.10 7.41 0.73
N SER A 41 -8.79 8.27 -0.02
CA SER A 41 -8.49 8.52 -1.44
C SER A 41 -7.09 9.09 -1.64
N ALA A 42 -6.66 10.06 -0.82
CA ALA A 42 -5.33 10.65 -0.90
C ALA A 42 -4.24 9.59 -0.66
N VAL A 43 -4.41 8.72 0.35
CA VAL A 43 -3.48 7.62 0.64
C VAL A 43 -3.41 6.63 -0.51
N GLU A 44 -4.56 6.21 -1.06
CA GLU A 44 -4.60 5.30 -2.23
C GLU A 44 -3.98 5.91 -3.49
N ASN A 45 -3.94 7.23 -3.60
CA ASN A 45 -3.28 7.94 -4.68
C ASN A 45 -1.80 8.26 -4.39
N GLY A 46 -1.29 7.90 -3.21
CA GLY A 46 0.11 8.12 -2.83
C GLY A 46 0.43 9.57 -2.51
N ALA A 47 -0.53 10.32 -1.93
CA ALA A 47 -0.35 11.72 -1.58
C ALA A 47 0.87 11.92 -0.64
N PRO A 48 1.75 12.89 -0.93
CA PRO A 48 2.88 13.20 -0.07
C PRO A 48 2.40 13.73 1.29
N GLY A 49 3.19 13.51 2.35
CA GLY A 49 2.87 14.00 3.68
C GLY A 49 1.79 13.22 4.43
N THR A 50 1.37 12.05 3.94
CA THR A 50 0.54 11.12 4.72
C THR A 50 1.24 10.76 6.02
N GLN A 51 0.59 11.00 7.16
CA GLN A 51 1.13 10.62 8.47
C GLN A 51 1.24 9.09 8.58
N LEU A 52 2.34 8.60 9.16
CA LEU A 52 2.55 7.16 9.33
C LEU A 52 1.45 6.51 10.19
N GLY A 53 0.92 7.23 11.19
CA GLY A 53 -0.23 6.76 11.99
C GLY A 53 -1.47 6.50 11.12
N THR A 54 -1.85 7.47 10.29
CA THR A 54 -2.96 7.31 9.32
C THR A 54 -2.75 6.12 8.38
N LEU A 55 -1.52 5.91 7.91
CA LEU A 55 -1.20 4.75 7.08
C LEU A 55 -1.41 3.45 7.88
N CYS A 56 -0.89 3.37 9.10
CA CYS A 56 -1.07 2.20 9.98
C CYS A 56 -2.54 1.91 10.29
N ASP A 57 -3.35 2.93 10.58
CA ASP A 57 -4.78 2.77 10.84
C ASP A 57 -5.51 2.16 9.63
N ILE A 58 -5.18 2.64 8.42
CA ILE A 58 -5.75 2.11 7.17
C ILE A 58 -5.29 0.67 6.92
N LEU A 59 -4.02 0.36 7.19
CA LEU A 59 -3.51 -1.01 7.05
C LEU A 59 -4.24 -1.97 8.01
N ALA A 60 -4.39 -1.58 9.28
CA ALA A 60 -5.12 -2.35 10.27
C ALA A 60 -6.59 -2.57 9.87
N ALA A 61 -7.29 -1.53 9.41
CA ALA A 61 -8.68 -1.63 8.96
C ALA A 61 -8.86 -2.52 7.71
N LEU A 62 -7.79 -2.77 6.96
CA LEU A 62 -7.78 -3.64 5.77
C LEU A 62 -7.13 -5.00 6.01
N ASP A 63 -6.84 -5.33 7.28
CA ASP A 63 -6.17 -6.56 7.67
C ASP A 63 -4.85 -6.74 6.90
N LEU A 64 -4.01 -5.71 6.97
CA LEU A 64 -2.68 -5.64 6.37
C LEU A 64 -1.65 -5.28 7.44
N GLU A 65 -0.43 -5.78 7.24
CA GLU A 65 0.75 -5.40 8.02
C GLU A 65 1.82 -4.75 7.13
N LEU A 66 2.66 -3.90 7.71
CA LEU A 66 3.81 -3.30 7.04
C LEU A 66 5.09 -4.04 7.43
N VAL A 67 5.74 -4.67 6.45
CA VAL A 67 7.03 -5.35 6.65
C VAL A 67 8.17 -4.50 6.10
N VAL A 68 9.14 -4.16 6.96
CA VAL A 68 10.40 -3.53 6.55
C VAL A 68 11.46 -4.62 6.40
N ARG A 69 12.05 -4.72 5.20
CA ARG A 69 13.05 -5.74 4.86
C ARG A 69 14.12 -5.19 3.94
N SER A 70 15.25 -5.89 3.86
CA SER A 70 16.31 -5.60 2.89
C SER A 70 15.77 -5.57 1.45
N ARG A 71 16.18 -4.57 0.68
CA ARG A 71 15.74 -4.40 -0.71
C ARG A 71 16.26 -5.54 -1.58
N THR A 72 15.36 -6.24 -2.26
CA THR A 72 15.74 -7.21 -3.30
C THR A 72 16.44 -6.48 -4.45
N ARG A 73 17.67 -6.88 -4.74
CA ARG A 73 18.41 -6.50 -5.95
C ARG A 73 18.33 -7.68 -6.90
N ALA A 74 17.98 -7.44 -8.17
CA ALA A 74 18.25 -8.45 -9.18
C ALA A 74 19.77 -8.59 -9.26
N LYS A 75 20.31 -9.81 -9.12
CA LYS A 75 21.71 -10.05 -9.46
C LYS A 75 21.80 -9.85 -10.97
N SER A 76 22.70 -8.95 -11.40
CA SER A 76 22.98 -8.71 -12.82
C SER A 76 23.47 -9.95 -13.56
N THR A 77 23.93 -10.97 -12.83
CA THR A 77 24.46 -12.23 -13.35
C THR A 77 23.42 -13.10 -14.08
N GLU A 78 22.13 -12.94 -13.81
CA GLU A 78 21.08 -13.77 -14.45
C GLU A 78 20.78 -13.35 -15.91
N ILE A 79 21.35 -12.24 -16.38
CA ILE A 79 21.18 -11.77 -17.77
C ILE A 79 22.34 -12.26 -18.66
N GLU A 80 23.49 -12.58 -18.09
CA GLU A 80 24.66 -13.08 -18.86
C GLU A 80 24.46 -14.52 -19.35
N ASP A 81 23.59 -15.32 -18.71
CA ASP A 81 23.29 -16.70 -19.13
C ASP A 81 22.18 -16.82 -20.19
N VAL A 82 21.61 -15.68 -20.64
CA VAL A 82 20.51 -15.64 -21.63
C VAL A 82 20.99 -15.15 -23.02
N PHE A 83 22.26 -14.71 -23.14
CA PHE A 83 22.84 -14.23 -24.39
C PHE A 83 24.15 -14.94 -24.74
#